data_AF-A0ABD3R0G9-F1
#
_entry.id   AF-A0ABD3R0G9-F1
#
_cell.length_a   1.000
_cell.length_b   1.000
_cell.length_c   1.000
_cell.angle_alpha   90.00
_cell.angle_beta   90.00
_cell.angle_gamma   90.00
#
_symmetry.space_group_name_H-M   'P 1'
#
loop_
_entity.id
_entity.type
_entity.pdbx_description
1 polymer ?
#
loop_
_entity_poly.entity_id
_entity_poly.type
_entity_poly.pdbx_seq_one_letter_code
_entity_poly.pdbx_strand_id
1 'polypeptide(L)'
;MSKIIFLDLPDVIIHSIFSYVADSPSLIGPCICHIMRPLSKKIKHEIDVRQDLWELTMNDLKCDYYRINKNIHQIPPNSVVAVSPDRPFKRARTGVGSPRRSGRLRPATPKDEYIHHYCLLLSRNESALLELQERAQSYKKPISLSLLKKLLSEYEPIAINRRVRTGGTFLVEVLRARYVQESVILKCIKLLVANGANPNIASAEMGLSSASATEYIYEAASGLVGSIGKELYPLIIAAARGMCTVVKYLLEVGANRNLRGSSRFRLYSNSRKSVKGMDLTALEFALKMKDNELENGIKRADLRGLLRTISLLEDECVPVK
;
A
#
# COMPACT_ATOMS: atom_id res chain seq x y z
N MET A 1 37.98 18.85 -13.75
CA MET A 1 36.64 18.22 -13.74
C MET A 1 35.70 19.11 -12.93
N SER A 2 34.80 19.80 -13.62
CA SER A 2 33.82 20.71 -13.04
C SER A 2 32.81 19.90 -12.19
N LYS A 3 32.64 20.27 -10.92
CA LYS A 3 31.62 19.67 -10.05
C LYS A 3 30.25 20.20 -10.49
N ILE A 4 29.38 19.33 -10.99
CA ILE A 4 27.97 19.66 -11.21
C ILE A 4 27.31 19.82 -9.84
N ILE A 5 26.74 20.99 -9.56
CA ILE A 5 26.00 21.27 -8.34
C ILE A 5 24.54 20.86 -8.59
N PHE A 6 23.89 20.26 -7.59
CA PHE A 6 22.50 19.78 -7.71
C PHE A 6 21.49 20.91 -8.04
N LEU A 7 21.88 22.16 -7.76
CA LEU A 7 21.12 23.38 -8.09
C LEU A 7 21.31 23.84 -9.55
N ASP A 8 22.28 23.30 -10.28
CA ASP A 8 22.47 23.54 -11.72
C ASP A 8 21.65 22.57 -12.57
N LEU A 9 20.97 21.61 -11.94
CA LEU A 9 20.05 20.73 -12.64
C LEU A 9 18.86 21.58 -13.12
N PRO A 10 18.51 21.55 -14.42
CA PRO A 10 17.33 22.21 -14.92
C PRO A 10 16.11 21.82 -14.09
N ASP A 11 15.20 22.77 -13.84
CA ASP A 11 13.97 22.54 -13.08
C ASP A 11 13.21 21.30 -13.56
N VAL A 12 13.30 20.96 -14.86
CA VAL A 12 12.71 19.76 -15.45
C VAL A 12 13.26 18.45 -14.85
N ILE A 13 14.54 18.40 -14.45
CA ILE A 13 15.18 17.23 -13.83
C ILE A 13 14.81 17.14 -12.35
N ILE A 14 14.78 18.26 -11.63
CA ILE A 14 14.29 18.30 -10.24
C ILE A 14 12.82 17.90 -10.22
N HIS A 15 12.02 18.48 -11.11
CA HIS A 15 10.63 18.12 -11.28
C HIS A 15 10.49 16.66 -11.70
N SER A 16 11.31 16.11 -12.60
CA SER A 16 11.29 14.68 -12.94
C SER A 16 11.69 13.77 -11.78
N ILE A 17 12.68 14.14 -10.95
CA ILE A 17 13.02 13.41 -9.72
C ILE A 17 11.82 13.41 -8.78
N PHE A 18 11.20 14.57 -8.56
CA PHE A 18 9.99 14.68 -7.73
C PHE A 18 8.75 14.01 -8.36
N SER A 19 8.60 14.00 -9.68
CA SER A 19 7.49 13.37 -10.42
C SER A 19 7.62 11.85 -10.36
N TYR A 20 8.83 11.33 -10.59
CA TYR A 20 9.16 9.92 -10.50
C TYR A 20 9.04 9.38 -9.07
N VAL A 21 9.31 10.27 -8.09
CA VAL A 21 9.17 9.99 -6.66
C VAL A 21 7.71 10.19 -6.19
N ALA A 22 6.91 11.01 -6.86
CA ALA A 22 5.48 11.23 -6.60
C ALA A 22 4.56 10.15 -7.19
N ASP A 23 4.92 9.52 -8.32
CA ASP A 23 4.16 8.39 -8.88
C ASP A 23 4.31 7.09 -8.05
N SER A 24 5.23 7.10 -7.08
CA SER A 24 5.34 6.09 -6.04
C SER A 24 5.55 6.77 -4.70
N PRO A 25 4.49 7.19 -3.98
CA PRO A 25 4.58 7.78 -2.64
C PRO A 25 5.23 6.81 -1.63
N SER A 26 5.48 5.57 -2.07
CA SER A 26 6.28 4.61 -1.34
C SER A 26 7.78 4.98 -1.19
N LEU A 27 8.25 5.92 -2.00
CA LEU A 27 9.66 6.23 -2.17
C LEU A 27 10.03 7.66 -1.78
N ILE A 28 9.12 8.61 -1.55
CA ILE A 28 9.51 10.01 -1.23
C ILE A 28 10.47 10.12 -0.03
N GLY A 29 10.08 9.64 1.14
CA GLY A 29 10.95 9.67 2.33
C GLY A 29 12.25 8.84 2.18
N PRO A 30 12.17 7.56 1.78
CA PRO A 30 13.35 6.71 1.59
C PRO A 30 14.26 7.13 0.42
N CYS A 31 13.73 7.57 -0.72
CA CYS A 31 14.50 8.08 -1.85
C CYS A 31 15.11 9.44 -1.55
N ILE A 32 14.42 10.37 -0.91
CA ILE A 32 15.09 11.60 -0.43
C ILE A 32 16.24 11.20 0.50
N CYS A 33 16.08 10.26 1.44
CA CYS A 33 17.17 9.86 2.32
C CYS A 33 18.29 9.01 1.65
N HIS A 34 17.98 8.18 0.65
CA HIS A 34 18.95 7.31 -0.04
C HIS A 34 19.57 7.93 -1.30
N ILE A 35 18.78 8.61 -2.15
CA ILE A 35 19.27 9.35 -3.33
C ILE A 35 20.08 10.58 -2.89
N MET A 36 19.80 11.14 -1.71
CA MET A 36 20.65 12.19 -1.13
C MET A 36 21.84 11.68 -0.33
N ARG A 37 21.99 10.36 -0.13
CA ARG A 37 23.13 9.76 0.57
C ARG A 37 24.51 10.08 -0.06
N PRO A 38 24.67 10.19 -1.39
CA PRO A 38 25.90 10.66 -2.02
C PRO A 38 26.03 12.20 -2.07
N LEU A 39 25.06 12.98 -1.58
CA LEU A 39 25.20 14.42 -1.52
C LEU A 39 26.25 14.83 -0.48
N SER A 40 27.01 15.86 -0.79
CA SER A 40 28.01 16.39 0.13
C SER A 40 27.37 16.77 1.47
N LYS A 41 28.13 16.61 2.58
CA LYS A 41 27.68 16.97 3.93
C LYS A 41 27.08 18.39 4.01
N LYS A 42 27.54 19.30 3.14
CA LYS A 42 27.04 20.68 3.01
C LYS A 42 25.59 20.74 2.52
N ILE A 43 25.27 20.05 1.42
CA ILE A 43 23.92 20.04 0.84
C ILE A 43 22.92 19.36 1.78
N LYS A 44 23.35 18.29 2.47
CA LYS A 44 22.53 17.63 3.49
C LYS A 44 22.18 18.58 4.63
N HIS A 45 23.15 19.36 5.12
CA HIS A 45 22.88 20.35 6.17
C HIS A 45 21.93 21.45 5.68
N GLU A 46 22.12 21.95 4.46
CA GLU A 46 21.26 22.98 3.88
C GLU A 46 19.79 22.51 3.77
N ILE A 47 19.56 21.27 3.34
CA ILE A 47 18.22 20.70 3.25
C ILE A 47 17.63 20.37 4.64
N ASP A 48 18.45 19.93 5.59
CA ASP A 48 18.00 19.68 6.97
C ASP A 48 17.60 20.98 7.71
N VAL A 49 18.16 22.14 7.30
CA VAL A 49 17.87 23.47 7.89
C VAL A 49 16.66 24.15 7.23
N ARG A 50 16.25 23.71 6.03
CA ARG A 50 15.10 24.28 5.30
C ARG A 50 13.76 23.80 5.87
N GLN A 51 13.23 24.57 6.83
CA GLN A 51 11.94 24.31 7.47
C GLN A 51 10.77 24.30 6.47
N ASP A 52 10.82 25.15 5.46
CA ASP A 52 9.84 25.25 4.38
C ASP A 52 9.66 23.93 3.61
N LEU A 53 10.77 23.23 3.34
CA LEU A 53 10.73 21.92 2.67
C LEU A 53 10.06 20.86 3.54
N TRP A 54 10.41 20.80 4.84
CA TRP A 54 9.83 19.80 5.73
C TRP A 54 8.36 20.08 6.02
N GLU A 55 7.95 21.35 6.13
CA GLU A 55 6.54 21.74 6.21
C GLU A 55 5.78 21.38 4.93
N LEU A 56 6.36 21.60 3.75
CA LEU A 56 5.79 21.14 2.48
C LEU A 56 5.65 19.62 2.45
N THR A 57 6.68 18.87 2.84
CA THR A 57 6.59 17.39 2.91
C THR A 57 5.61 16.92 3.97
N MET A 58 5.46 17.62 5.11
CA MET A 58 4.45 17.32 6.12
C MET A 58 3.05 17.66 5.64
N ASN A 59 2.90 18.69 4.81
CA ASN A 59 1.65 19.02 4.15
C ASN A 59 1.34 18.07 3.00
N ASP A 60 2.35 17.54 2.30
CA ASP A 60 2.19 16.53 1.26
C ASP A 60 1.84 15.15 1.86
N LEU A 61 2.56 14.79 2.92
CA LEU A 61 2.23 13.81 3.95
C LEU A 61 0.96 14.22 4.75
N LYS A 62 0.11 15.09 4.22
CA LYS A 62 -1.28 15.32 4.65
C LYS A 62 -2.18 15.40 3.42
N CYS A 63 -1.71 15.94 2.29
CA CYS A 63 -2.44 16.06 1.03
C CYS A 63 -2.65 14.72 0.33
N ASP A 64 -1.62 13.86 0.27
CA ASP A 64 -1.75 12.45 -0.13
C ASP A 64 -2.70 11.69 0.82
N TYR A 65 -2.95 12.22 2.02
CA TYR A 65 -3.84 11.64 3.02
C TYR A 65 -5.27 12.20 3.04
N TYR A 66 -5.51 13.42 2.54
CA TYR A 66 -6.79 14.12 2.73
C TYR A 66 -7.47 14.57 1.43
N ARG A 67 -6.98 14.19 0.24
CA ARG A 67 -7.63 14.59 -1.01
C ARG A 67 -9.02 13.95 -1.23
N ILE A 68 -9.49 13.10 -0.32
CA ILE A 68 -10.79 12.42 -0.42
C ILE A 68 -11.59 12.64 0.86
N ASN A 69 -12.21 13.83 0.97
CA ASN A 69 -13.52 14.09 1.63
C ASN A 69 -13.65 15.54 2.11
N LYS A 70 -13.41 16.53 1.24
CA LYS A 70 -13.98 17.86 1.50
C LYS A 70 -15.52 17.93 1.34
N ASN A 71 -16.18 16.84 0.94
CA ASN A 71 -17.63 16.81 0.70
C ASN A 71 -18.49 16.15 1.79
N ILE A 72 -17.95 15.56 2.86
CA ILE A 72 -18.78 14.76 3.78
C ILE A 72 -19.04 15.39 5.16
N HIS A 73 -18.22 16.30 5.69
CA HIS A 73 -18.47 16.82 7.04
C HIS A 73 -18.17 18.31 7.22
N GLN A 74 -19.16 19.16 6.90
CA GLN A 74 -19.34 20.42 7.63
C GLN A 74 -19.98 20.08 8.99
N ILE A 75 -19.16 19.79 9.99
CA ILE A 75 -19.61 19.70 11.38
C ILE A 75 -19.59 21.11 11.97
N PRO A 76 -20.69 21.62 12.53
CA PRO A 76 -20.72 22.95 13.13
C PRO A 76 -19.82 23.02 14.37
N PRO A 77 -19.09 24.13 14.56
CA PRO A 77 -18.18 24.28 15.68
C PRO A 77 -18.98 24.68 16.92
N ASN A 78 -19.36 23.72 17.77
CA ASN A 78 -19.86 24.02 19.12
C ASN A 78 -19.80 22.79 20.04
N SER A 79 -18.69 22.62 20.76
CA SER A 79 -18.67 21.98 22.09
C SER A 79 -17.39 22.32 22.84
N VAL A 80 -17.43 23.43 23.59
CA VAL A 80 -16.42 23.75 24.59
C VAL A 80 -16.69 22.87 25.81
N VAL A 81 -15.79 21.94 26.11
CA VAL A 81 -15.85 21.12 27.34
C VAL A 81 -15.00 21.79 28.41
N ALA A 82 -15.62 22.05 29.57
CA ALA A 82 -15.03 22.69 30.74
C ALA A 82 -13.95 21.83 31.41
N VAL A 83 -12.87 22.47 31.82
CA VAL A 83 -11.75 21.91 32.58
C VAL A 83 -12.09 21.88 34.07
N SER A 84 -12.01 20.71 34.72
CA SER A 84 -12.16 20.55 36.17
C SER A 84 -10.85 20.79 36.93
N PRO A 85 -10.88 21.38 38.14
CA PRO A 85 -9.69 21.65 38.93
C PRO A 85 -9.31 20.51 39.90
N ASP A 86 -8.00 20.46 40.14
CA ASP A 86 -7.27 20.07 41.36
C ASP A 86 -7.35 18.64 41.92
N ARG A 87 -6.20 17.95 41.83
CA ARG A 87 -5.81 16.87 42.76
C ARG A 87 -4.55 17.27 43.53
N PRO A 88 -4.49 17.00 44.86
CA PRO A 88 -3.35 17.39 45.69
C PRO A 88 -2.12 16.52 45.45
N PHE A 89 -0.97 17.17 45.26
CA PHE A 89 0.34 16.56 45.05
C PHE A 89 0.85 15.88 46.32
N LYS A 90 1.20 14.59 46.21
CA LYS A 90 1.93 13.84 47.24
C LYS A 90 3.39 14.29 47.26
N ARG A 91 3.89 14.68 48.44
CA ARG A 91 5.28 15.11 48.70
C ARG A 91 6.26 13.97 48.43
N ALA A 92 7.19 14.19 47.50
CA ALA A 92 8.28 13.28 47.19
C ALA A 92 9.41 13.37 48.24
N ARG A 93 9.96 12.22 48.62
CA ARG A 93 11.09 12.06 49.56
C ARG A 93 12.35 12.78 49.08
N THR A 94 12.93 13.58 49.98
CA THR A 94 14.24 14.22 49.85
C THR A 94 15.36 13.22 50.10
N GLY A 95 15.69 12.42 49.08
CA GLY A 95 16.93 11.66 49.04
C GLY A 95 18.03 12.47 48.36
N VAL A 96 19.12 12.75 49.06
CA VAL A 96 20.31 13.48 48.56
C VAL A 96 21.07 12.58 47.59
N GLY A 97 20.50 12.38 46.40
CA GLY A 97 21.18 11.78 45.26
C GLY A 97 21.76 12.90 44.39
N SER A 98 23.04 12.79 44.05
CA SER A 98 23.72 13.64 43.07
C SER A 98 22.79 13.93 41.88
N PRO A 99 22.62 15.20 41.47
CA PRO A 99 21.76 15.56 40.36
C PRO A 99 22.34 14.90 39.11
N ARG A 100 21.80 13.73 38.75
CA ARG A 100 21.91 13.19 37.40
C ARG A 100 21.35 14.29 36.52
N ARG A 101 22.25 15.07 35.91
CA ARG A 101 21.93 15.96 34.79
C ARG A 101 21.32 15.05 33.74
N SER A 102 20.00 14.89 33.78
CA SER A 102 19.25 14.43 32.63
C SER A 102 19.62 15.43 31.56
N GLY A 103 20.44 15.01 30.61
CA GLY A 103 20.79 15.84 29.47
C GLY A 103 19.46 16.32 28.90
N ARG A 104 19.21 17.63 28.96
CA ARG A 104 17.98 18.22 28.43
C ARG A 104 17.85 17.68 27.02
N LEU A 105 16.81 16.86 26.80
CA LEU A 105 16.51 16.35 25.48
C LEU A 105 16.40 17.58 24.58
N ARG A 106 17.22 17.62 23.52
CA ARG A 106 17.11 18.67 22.53
C ARG A 106 15.70 18.57 21.95
N PRO A 107 15.01 19.69 21.69
CA PRO A 107 13.75 19.66 20.98
C PRO A 107 13.94 18.93 19.65
N ALA A 108 12.94 18.15 19.24
CA ALA A 108 12.97 17.43 17.98
C ALA A 108 13.15 18.42 16.81
N THR A 109 13.98 18.08 15.83
CA THR A 109 14.05 18.88 14.61
C THR A 109 12.81 18.60 13.74
N PRO A 110 12.39 19.50 12.83
CA PRO A 110 11.27 19.25 11.91
C PRO A 110 11.41 17.94 11.12
N LYS A 111 12.64 17.56 10.79
CA LYS A 111 12.98 16.27 10.18
C LYS A 111 12.70 15.09 11.11
N ASP A 112 13.08 15.18 12.39
CA ASP A 112 12.80 14.13 13.37
C ASP A 112 11.29 13.95 13.56
N GLU A 113 10.54 15.05 13.59
CA GLU A 113 9.08 15.04 13.64
C GLU A 113 8.49 14.36 12.39
N TYR A 114 8.94 14.73 11.19
CA TYR A 114 8.52 14.09 9.94
C TYR A 114 8.79 12.58 9.96
N ILE A 115 10.01 12.17 10.31
CA ILE A 115 10.40 10.75 10.40
C ILE A 115 9.49 10.03 11.40
N HIS A 116 9.24 10.64 12.56
CA HIS A 116 8.36 10.09 13.58
C HIS A 116 6.93 9.89 13.04
N HIS A 117 6.33 10.91 12.42
CA HIS A 117 4.99 10.82 11.84
C HIS A 117 4.89 9.79 10.71
N TYR A 118 5.89 9.73 9.84
CA TYR A 118 5.96 8.74 8.77
C TYR A 118 6.07 7.31 9.33
N CYS A 119 6.90 7.08 10.35
CA CYS A 119 7.00 5.78 11.02
C CYS A 119 5.69 5.36 11.69
N LEU A 120 4.98 6.29 12.34
CA LEU A 120 3.66 6.03 12.92
C LEU A 120 2.64 5.63 11.85
N LEU A 121 2.63 6.32 10.71
CA LEU A 121 1.77 5.97 9.58
C LEU A 121 2.07 4.57 9.05
N LEU A 122 3.35 4.24 8.84
CA LEU A 122 3.73 2.91 8.36
C LEU A 122 3.28 1.82 9.33
N SER A 123 3.45 2.04 10.63
CA SER A 123 3.01 1.11 11.67
C SER A 123 1.49 0.92 11.68
N ARG A 124 0.71 2.00 11.47
CA ARG A 124 -0.75 1.93 11.35
C ARG A 124 -1.19 1.17 10.10
N ASN A 125 -0.59 1.48 8.94
CA ASN A 125 -0.88 0.78 7.69
C ASN A 125 -0.58 -0.72 7.79
N GLU A 126 0.55 -1.08 8.39
CA GLU A 126 0.94 -2.48 8.59
C GLU A 126 -0.06 -3.19 9.51
N SER A 127 -0.44 -2.56 10.61
CA SER A 127 -1.44 -3.11 11.54
C SER A 127 -2.80 -3.33 10.86
N ALA A 128 -3.29 -2.32 10.12
CA ALA A 128 -4.54 -2.39 9.37
C ALA A 128 -4.52 -3.48 8.29
N LEU A 129 -3.42 -3.61 7.54
CA LEU A 129 -3.31 -4.62 6.50
C LEU A 129 -3.17 -6.04 7.09
N LEU A 130 -2.45 -6.20 8.21
CA LEU A 130 -2.36 -7.49 8.90
C LEU A 130 -3.74 -7.96 9.38
N GLU A 131 -4.55 -7.07 10.00
CA GLU A 131 -5.91 -7.43 10.37
C GLU A 131 -6.75 -7.76 9.12
N LEU A 132 -6.66 -6.97 8.05
CA LEU A 132 -7.37 -7.26 6.80
C LEU A 132 -6.98 -8.63 6.23
N GLN A 133 -5.69 -8.97 6.25
CA GLN A 133 -5.16 -10.23 5.73
C GLN A 133 -5.66 -11.44 6.54
N GLU A 134 -5.70 -11.34 7.87
CA GLU A 134 -6.27 -12.38 8.73
C GLU A 134 -7.73 -12.66 8.34
N ARG A 135 -8.50 -11.59 8.10
CA ARG A 135 -9.92 -11.65 7.73
C ARG A 135 -10.14 -12.15 6.32
N ALA A 136 -9.23 -11.81 5.40
CA ALA A 136 -9.25 -12.28 4.01
C ALA A 136 -9.13 -13.81 3.94
N GLN A 137 -8.42 -14.43 4.88
CA GLN A 137 -8.20 -15.88 4.87
C GLN A 137 -9.15 -16.64 5.80
N SER A 138 -9.84 -15.96 6.70
CA SER A 138 -10.72 -16.55 7.71
C SER A 138 -12.07 -16.98 7.13
N TYR A 139 -12.39 -18.27 7.29
CA TYR A 139 -13.74 -18.79 7.04
C TYR A 139 -14.74 -18.34 8.13
N LYS A 140 -14.29 -18.20 9.39
CA LYS A 140 -15.17 -17.88 10.53
C LYS A 140 -15.59 -16.41 10.54
N LYS A 141 -14.69 -15.51 10.11
CA LYS A 141 -14.90 -14.06 10.13
C LYS A 141 -14.48 -13.46 8.79
N PRO A 142 -15.24 -13.74 7.71
CA PRO A 142 -14.91 -13.25 6.38
C PRO A 142 -14.94 -11.73 6.32
N ILE A 143 -14.26 -11.15 5.33
CA ILE A 143 -14.31 -9.71 5.08
C ILE A 143 -15.73 -9.27 4.79
N SER A 144 -16.15 -8.19 5.46
CA SER A 144 -17.39 -7.47 5.19
C SER A 144 -17.09 -6.01 4.88
N LEU A 145 -18.04 -5.33 4.23
CA LEU A 145 -17.93 -3.90 3.96
C LEU A 145 -17.86 -3.07 5.25
N SER A 146 -18.60 -3.46 6.29
CA SER A 146 -18.60 -2.77 7.59
C SER A 146 -17.26 -2.88 8.30
N LEU A 147 -16.64 -4.05 8.26
CA LEU A 147 -15.30 -4.27 8.79
C LEU A 147 -14.28 -3.40 8.06
N LEU A 148 -14.31 -3.39 6.73
CA LEU A 148 -13.37 -2.57 5.96
C LEU A 148 -13.55 -1.08 6.26
N LYS A 149 -14.78 -0.59 6.37
CA LYS A 149 -15.05 0.79 6.81
C LYS A 149 -14.48 1.07 8.20
N LYS A 150 -14.70 0.16 9.17
CA LYS A 150 -14.15 0.27 10.52
C LYS A 150 -12.63 0.37 10.49
N LEU A 151 -11.96 -0.53 9.77
CA LEU A 151 -10.51 -0.51 9.61
C LEU A 151 -10.02 0.82 9.02
N LEU A 152 -10.67 1.29 7.95
CA LEU A 152 -10.27 2.54 7.32
C LEU A 152 -10.44 3.76 8.26
N SER A 153 -11.49 3.78 9.08
CA SER A 153 -11.72 4.85 10.06
C SER A 153 -10.83 4.76 11.31
N GLU A 154 -10.51 3.55 11.77
CA GLU A 154 -9.76 3.32 13.01
C GLU A 154 -8.27 3.63 12.84
N TYR A 155 -7.73 3.34 11.65
CA TYR A 155 -6.31 3.54 11.34
C TYR A 155 -6.01 4.82 10.57
N GLU A 156 -6.96 5.76 10.48
CA GLU A 156 -6.77 7.03 9.76
C GLU A 156 -5.60 7.86 10.36
N PRO A 157 -4.73 8.48 9.52
CA PRO A 157 -4.66 8.37 8.06
C PRO A 157 -4.04 7.05 7.57
N ILE A 158 -4.48 6.58 6.40
CA ILE A 158 -4.00 5.34 5.76
C ILE A 158 -3.40 5.67 4.40
N ALA A 159 -2.22 5.11 4.12
CA ALA A 159 -1.62 5.19 2.79
C ALA A 159 -2.10 4.00 1.96
N ILE A 160 -3.29 4.11 1.36
CA ILE A 160 -4.03 3.00 0.73
C ILE A 160 -3.27 2.27 -0.38
N ASN A 161 -2.41 3.01 -1.08
CA ASN A 161 -1.59 2.56 -2.20
C ASN A 161 -0.22 2.03 -1.77
N ARG A 162 0.12 2.17 -0.49
CA ARG A 162 1.40 1.75 0.04
C ARG A 162 1.44 0.23 0.15
N ARG A 163 2.51 -0.37 -0.38
CA ARG A 163 2.87 -1.75 -0.08
C ARG A 163 3.40 -1.83 1.35
N VAL A 164 2.86 -2.71 2.18
CA VAL A 164 3.44 -2.99 3.50
C VAL A 164 4.52 -4.06 3.37
N ARG A 165 5.21 -4.38 4.48
CA ARG A 165 6.32 -5.35 4.49
C ARG A 165 5.94 -6.74 3.99
N THR A 166 4.70 -7.18 4.22
CA THR A 166 4.18 -8.46 3.67
C THR A 166 4.00 -8.43 2.15
N GLY A 167 4.18 -7.27 1.51
CA GLY A 167 4.16 -7.07 0.08
C GLY A 167 2.75 -6.80 -0.50
N GLY A 168 1.69 -6.91 0.30
CA GLY A 168 0.30 -6.63 -0.10
C GLY A 168 -0.05 -5.13 -0.18
N THR A 169 -1.07 -4.81 -0.97
CA THR A 169 -1.85 -3.56 -0.89
C THR A 169 -3.27 -3.89 -0.42
N PHE A 170 -4.01 -2.92 0.11
CA PHE A 170 -5.40 -3.13 0.55
C PHE A 170 -6.27 -3.73 -0.57
N LEU A 171 -6.10 -3.23 -1.79
CA LEU A 171 -6.86 -3.67 -2.95
C LEU A 171 -6.56 -5.14 -3.32
N VAL A 172 -5.28 -5.51 -3.29
CA VAL A 172 -4.86 -6.91 -3.54
C VAL A 172 -5.35 -7.85 -2.45
N GLU A 173 -5.28 -7.47 -1.18
CA GLU A 173 -5.72 -8.34 -0.08
C GLU A 173 -7.24 -8.57 -0.09
N VAL A 174 -8.04 -7.55 -0.40
CA VAL A 174 -9.50 -7.72 -0.59
C VAL A 174 -9.80 -8.67 -1.75
N LEU A 175 -9.04 -8.62 -2.85
CA LEU A 175 -9.19 -9.53 -3.99
C LEU A 175 -8.73 -10.96 -3.69
N ARG A 176 -7.79 -11.14 -2.77
CA ARG A 176 -7.34 -12.46 -2.29
C ARG A 176 -8.31 -13.10 -1.31
N ALA A 177 -9.27 -12.35 -0.78
CA ALA A 177 -10.23 -12.81 0.21
C ALA A 177 -10.92 -14.12 -0.22
N ARG A 178 -10.79 -15.14 0.61
CA ARG A 178 -11.42 -16.45 0.42
C ARG A 178 -12.75 -16.48 1.16
N TYR A 179 -13.67 -17.31 0.68
CA TYR A 179 -14.98 -17.49 1.33
C TYR A 179 -15.84 -16.21 1.37
N VAL A 180 -15.55 -15.23 0.50
CA VAL A 180 -16.33 -14.00 0.34
C VAL A 180 -17.00 -14.01 -1.02
N GLN A 181 -18.29 -13.64 -1.07
CA GLN A 181 -19.02 -13.50 -2.31
C GLN A 181 -18.46 -12.36 -3.16
N GLU A 182 -18.47 -12.53 -4.49
CA GLU A 182 -17.99 -11.53 -5.44
C GLU A 182 -18.67 -10.16 -5.25
N SER A 183 -19.97 -10.15 -4.93
CA SER A 183 -20.75 -8.92 -4.69
C SER A 183 -20.24 -8.10 -3.50
N VAL A 184 -19.73 -8.77 -2.46
CA VAL A 184 -19.12 -8.12 -1.29
C VAL A 184 -17.73 -7.60 -1.64
N ILE A 185 -16.93 -8.39 -2.37
CA ILE A 185 -15.61 -7.96 -2.85
C ILE A 185 -15.75 -6.70 -3.73
N LEU A 186 -16.71 -6.67 -4.65
CA LEU A 186 -16.98 -5.51 -5.50
C LEU A 186 -17.30 -4.26 -4.68
N LYS A 187 -18.13 -4.37 -3.62
CA LYS A 187 -18.43 -3.24 -2.73
C LYS A 187 -17.18 -2.73 -2.00
N CYS A 188 -16.34 -3.64 -1.52
CA CYS A 188 -15.08 -3.28 -0.87
C CYS A 188 -14.10 -2.60 -1.83
N ILE A 189 -13.97 -3.10 -3.06
CA ILE A 189 -13.12 -2.50 -4.10
C ILE A 189 -13.61 -1.10 -4.46
N LYS A 190 -14.92 -0.92 -4.66
CA LYS A 190 -15.51 0.40 -4.89
C LYS A 190 -15.18 1.38 -3.76
N LEU A 191 -15.27 0.93 -2.50
CA LEU A 191 -14.88 1.75 -1.35
C LEU A 191 -13.39 2.12 -1.40
N LEU A 192 -12.50 1.16 -1.67
CA LEU A 192 -11.06 1.43 -1.73
C LEU A 192 -10.70 2.39 -2.86
N VAL A 193 -11.25 2.20 -4.06
CA VAL A 193 -11.03 3.10 -5.21
C VAL A 193 -11.60 4.49 -4.93
N ALA A 194 -12.77 4.57 -4.29
CA ALA A 194 -13.31 5.85 -3.84
C ALA A 194 -12.42 6.54 -2.78
N ASN A 195 -11.60 5.78 -2.05
CA ASN A 195 -10.55 6.27 -1.14
C ASN A 195 -9.16 6.34 -1.81
N GLY A 196 -9.09 6.34 -3.15
CA GLY A 196 -7.86 6.62 -3.90
C GLY A 196 -6.99 5.42 -4.18
N ALA A 197 -7.47 4.19 -3.97
CA ALA A 197 -6.75 2.99 -4.35
C ALA A 197 -6.55 2.91 -5.87
N ASN A 198 -5.29 2.79 -6.31
CA ASN A 198 -4.92 2.69 -7.71
C ASN A 198 -4.87 1.19 -8.13
N PRO A 199 -5.65 0.78 -9.15
CA PRO A 199 -5.71 -0.62 -9.59
C PRO A 199 -4.43 -1.12 -10.29
N ASN A 200 -3.52 -0.21 -10.65
CA ASN A 200 -2.26 -0.51 -11.34
C ASN A 200 -1.08 -0.64 -10.37
N ILE A 201 -1.30 -0.59 -9.05
CA ILE A 201 -0.24 -0.84 -8.08
C ILE A 201 -0.21 -2.33 -7.76
N ALA A 202 0.84 -3.00 -8.20
CA ALA A 202 1.07 -4.39 -7.85
C ALA A 202 1.32 -4.57 -6.35
N SER A 203 1.04 -5.77 -5.87
CA SER A 203 1.62 -6.33 -4.64
C SER A 203 2.95 -7.00 -4.99
N ALA A 204 3.94 -6.89 -4.12
CA ALA A 204 5.10 -7.76 -4.15
C ALA A 204 4.67 -9.11 -3.56
N GLU A 205 4.61 -10.18 -4.34
CA GLU A 205 4.51 -11.52 -3.76
C GLU A 205 5.83 -11.83 -3.06
N MET A 206 5.86 -11.67 -1.75
CA MET A 206 6.96 -12.15 -0.94
C MET A 206 6.84 -13.68 -0.92
N GLY A 207 7.54 -14.32 -1.86
CA GLY A 207 7.67 -15.75 -1.88
C GLY A 207 8.40 -16.18 -0.61
N LEU A 208 7.66 -16.60 0.41
CA LEU A 208 8.17 -17.26 1.63
C LEU A 208 8.89 -18.60 1.34
N SER A 209 9.34 -18.81 0.10
CA SER A 209 10.26 -19.88 -0.27
C SER A 209 11.44 -19.78 0.70
N SER A 210 11.75 -20.89 1.38
CA SER A 210 12.65 -21.02 2.54
C SER A 210 14.12 -20.58 2.38
N ALA A 211 14.43 -19.65 1.47
CA ALA A 211 15.69 -18.92 1.50
C ALA A 211 15.77 -18.16 2.83
N SER A 212 16.88 -18.36 3.54
CA SER A 212 17.04 -18.00 4.94
C SER A 212 16.67 -16.53 5.20
N ALA A 213 15.90 -16.27 6.26
CA ALA A 213 15.54 -14.91 6.69
C ALA A 213 16.76 -13.99 6.89
N THR A 214 17.96 -14.57 7.01
CA THR A 214 19.25 -13.89 7.14
C THR A 214 19.75 -13.22 5.86
N GLU A 215 19.49 -13.75 4.66
CA GLU A 215 19.90 -13.07 3.40
C GLU A 215 19.07 -11.80 3.17
N TYR A 216 17.78 -11.82 3.52
CA TYR A 216 16.87 -10.70 3.30
C TYR A 216 17.20 -9.46 4.15
N ILE A 217 17.72 -9.64 5.38
CA ILE A 217 18.10 -8.51 6.25
C ILE A 217 19.32 -7.77 5.68
N TYR A 218 20.26 -8.50 5.09
CA TYR A 218 21.46 -7.91 4.48
C TYR A 218 21.13 -7.21 3.16
N GLU A 219 20.23 -7.80 2.37
CA GLU A 219 19.74 -7.25 1.10
C GLU A 219 18.82 -6.01 1.27
N ALA A 220 17.96 -5.98 2.29
CA ALA A 220 17.15 -4.80 2.59
C ALA A 220 18.00 -3.60 3.06
N ALA A 221 19.14 -3.84 3.69
CA ALA A 221 20.04 -2.80 4.19
C ALA A 221 20.93 -2.17 3.08
N SER A 222 21.15 -2.89 1.98
CA SER A 222 22.02 -2.43 0.88
C SER A 222 21.34 -1.47 -0.09
N GLY A 223 20.00 -1.32 -0.02
CA GLY A 223 19.24 -0.40 -0.89
C GLY A 223 19.32 -0.75 -2.38
N LEU A 224 19.89 -1.90 -2.73
CA LEU A 224 20.24 -2.32 -4.09
C LEU A 224 19.32 -3.41 -4.64
N VAL A 225 18.29 -3.81 -3.91
CA VAL A 225 17.41 -4.89 -4.32
C VAL A 225 16.13 -4.34 -4.91
N GLY A 226 16.12 -4.23 -6.25
CA GLY A 226 14.89 -4.41 -7.00
C GLY A 226 14.33 -5.77 -6.59
N SER A 227 13.24 -5.75 -5.83
CA SER A 227 12.61 -6.97 -5.32
C SER A 227 12.39 -7.93 -6.49
N ILE A 228 13.13 -9.04 -6.51
CA ILE A 228 12.88 -10.18 -7.41
C ILE A 228 11.57 -10.89 -6.99
N GLY A 229 10.81 -10.31 -6.05
CA GLY A 229 9.40 -10.60 -5.84
C GLY A 229 8.61 -10.18 -7.06
N LYS A 230 8.07 -11.17 -7.77
CA LYS A 230 7.22 -10.93 -8.94
C LYS A 230 6.00 -10.11 -8.54
N GLU A 231 5.71 -9.11 -9.35
CA GLU A 231 4.57 -8.22 -9.15
C GLU A 231 3.26 -8.96 -9.39
N LEU A 232 2.27 -8.70 -8.55
CA LEU A 232 0.91 -9.22 -8.70
C LEU A 232 -0.10 -8.10 -8.70
N TYR A 233 -0.77 -7.92 -9.83
CA TYR A 233 -1.72 -6.85 -10.04
C TYR A 233 -3.16 -7.26 -9.65
N PRO A 234 -3.97 -6.33 -9.12
CA PRO A 234 -5.39 -6.52 -8.83
C PRO A 234 -6.17 -7.20 -9.97
N LEU A 235 -5.99 -6.72 -11.21
CA LEU A 235 -6.70 -7.25 -12.38
C LEU A 235 -6.36 -8.72 -12.65
N ILE A 236 -5.10 -9.12 -12.47
CA ILE A 236 -4.66 -10.52 -12.63
C ILE A 236 -5.36 -11.42 -11.62
N ILE A 237 -5.49 -10.99 -10.36
CA ILE A 237 -6.15 -11.77 -9.31
C ILE A 237 -7.63 -11.94 -9.63
N ALA A 238 -8.33 -10.84 -9.97
CA ALA A 238 -9.73 -10.90 -10.34
C ALA A 238 -9.96 -11.80 -11.56
N ALA A 239 -9.05 -11.73 -12.55
CA ALA A 239 -9.13 -12.50 -13.77
C ALA A 239 -8.92 -14.01 -13.54
N ALA A 240 -7.85 -14.38 -12.82
CA ALA A 240 -7.59 -15.75 -12.42
C ALA A 240 -8.74 -16.33 -11.59
N ARG A 241 -9.41 -15.48 -10.80
CA ARG A 241 -10.57 -15.82 -9.97
C ARG A 241 -11.92 -15.91 -10.71
N GLY A 242 -11.95 -15.60 -12.01
CA GLY A 242 -13.19 -15.58 -12.80
C GLY A 242 -14.24 -14.59 -12.29
N MET A 243 -13.82 -13.51 -11.62
CA MET A 243 -14.69 -12.51 -10.99
C MET A 243 -15.11 -11.44 -12.00
N CYS A 244 -15.97 -11.82 -12.94
CA CYS A 244 -16.30 -10.99 -14.10
C CYS A 244 -16.83 -9.57 -13.77
N THR A 245 -17.61 -9.39 -12.69
CA THR A 245 -18.13 -8.07 -12.29
C THR A 245 -17.04 -7.18 -11.73
N VAL A 246 -16.07 -7.76 -11.04
CA VAL A 246 -14.91 -7.05 -10.51
C VAL A 246 -13.92 -6.72 -11.62
N VAL A 247 -13.67 -7.63 -12.56
CA VAL A 247 -12.84 -7.38 -13.74
C VAL A 247 -13.41 -6.22 -14.55
N LYS A 248 -14.72 -6.24 -14.85
CA LYS A 248 -15.40 -5.15 -15.54
C LYS A 248 -15.18 -3.81 -14.83
N TYR A 249 -15.43 -3.77 -13.51
CA TYR A 249 -15.24 -2.53 -12.74
C TYR A 249 -13.79 -2.05 -12.71
N LEU A 250 -12.81 -2.96 -12.55
CA LEU A 250 -11.39 -2.58 -12.56
C LEU A 250 -10.99 -1.95 -13.91
N LEU A 251 -11.45 -2.51 -15.03
CA LEU A 251 -11.24 -1.92 -16.36
C LEU A 251 -11.91 -0.54 -16.49
N GLU A 252 -13.13 -0.37 -15.99
CA GLU A 252 -13.85 0.91 -15.97
C GLU A 252 -13.10 2.01 -15.19
N VAL A 253 -12.33 1.65 -14.17
CA VAL A 253 -11.52 2.59 -13.37
C VAL A 253 -10.06 2.69 -13.82
N GLY A 254 -9.73 2.21 -15.02
CA GLY A 254 -8.41 2.40 -15.63
C GLY A 254 -7.36 1.34 -15.26
N ALA A 255 -7.77 0.13 -14.88
CA ALA A 255 -6.84 -0.98 -14.74
C ALA A 255 -6.22 -1.36 -16.09
N ASN A 256 -4.89 -1.41 -16.16
CA ASN A 256 -4.16 -1.73 -17.37
C ASN A 256 -4.10 -3.26 -17.59
N ARG A 257 -4.63 -3.70 -18.73
CA ARG A 257 -4.70 -5.10 -19.17
C ARG A 257 -3.35 -5.73 -19.46
N ASN A 258 -2.38 -4.92 -19.87
CA ASN A 258 -1.08 -5.35 -20.36
C ASN A 258 -0.07 -5.55 -19.24
N LEU A 259 -0.43 -5.20 -18.00
CA LEU A 259 0.43 -5.44 -16.85
C LEU A 259 0.63 -6.94 -16.66
N ARG A 260 1.89 -7.35 -16.62
CA ARG A 260 2.29 -8.74 -16.46
C ARG A 260 2.69 -8.98 -15.03
N GLY A 261 2.26 -10.12 -14.50
CA GLY A 261 2.56 -10.51 -13.15
C GLY A 261 2.89 -11.98 -13.04
N SER A 262 3.30 -12.40 -11.85
CA SER A 262 3.44 -13.82 -11.55
C SER A 262 2.82 -14.13 -10.20
N SER A 263 2.09 -15.23 -10.14
CA SER A 263 1.50 -15.74 -8.91
C SER A 263 1.14 -17.21 -9.10
N ARG A 264 0.64 -17.81 -8.02
CA ARG A 264 0.17 -19.18 -7.95
C ARG A 264 -1.26 -19.18 -7.44
N PHE A 265 -2.21 -19.60 -8.28
CA PHE A 265 -3.62 -19.70 -7.91
C PHE A 265 -4.01 -21.16 -7.70
N ARG A 266 -4.86 -21.44 -6.70
CA ARG A 266 -5.43 -22.77 -6.50
C ARG A 266 -6.58 -22.98 -7.49
N LEU A 267 -6.75 -24.21 -7.96
CA LEU A 267 -7.93 -24.59 -8.72
C LEU A 267 -9.17 -24.61 -7.82
N TYR A 268 -10.33 -24.26 -8.38
CA TYR A 268 -11.63 -24.38 -7.72
C TYR A 268 -12.02 -25.84 -7.54
N SER A 269 -11.78 -26.66 -8.57
CA SER A 269 -12.05 -28.10 -8.57
C SER A 269 -11.25 -28.87 -7.54
N ASN A 270 -9.99 -28.46 -7.36
CA ASN A 270 -9.04 -29.18 -6.53
C ASN A 270 -8.11 -28.21 -5.80
N SER A 271 -8.43 -27.93 -4.54
CA SER A 271 -7.66 -27.03 -3.68
C SER A 271 -6.23 -27.49 -3.38
N ARG A 272 -5.88 -28.76 -3.68
CA ARG A 272 -4.52 -29.30 -3.56
C ARG A 272 -3.66 -29.01 -4.79
N LYS A 273 -4.27 -28.69 -5.94
CA LYS A 273 -3.58 -28.31 -7.17
C LYS A 273 -3.54 -26.79 -7.31
N SER A 274 -2.47 -26.32 -7.92
CA SER A 274 -2.26 -24.89 -8.16
C SER A 274 -1.64 -24.64 -9.51
N VAL A 275 -2.09 -23.59 -10.17
CA VAL A 275 -1.56 -23.09 -11.44
C VAL A 275 -0.56 -21.99 -11.15
N LYS A 276 0.69 -22.20 -11.53
CA LYS A 276 1.72 -21.16 -11.49
C LYS A 276 1.76 -20.45 -12.83
N GLY A 277 1.62 -19.12 -12.82
CA GLY A 277 1.87 -18.27 -13.99
C GLY A 277 3.09 -17.40 -13.74
N MET A 278 3.91 -17.21 -14.77
CA MET A 278 5.10 -16.36 -14.71
C MET A 278 5.04 -15.39 -15.88
N ASP A 279 5.13 -14.10 -15.56
CA ASP A 279 5.11 -13.01 -16.55
C ASP A 279 3.89 -13.10 -17.49
N LEU A 280 2.71 -13.30 -16.90
CA LEU A 280 1.45 -13.41 -17.64
C LEU A 280 0.59 -12.18 -17.37
N THR A 281 -0.09 -11.72 -18.41
CA THR A 281 -1.20 -10.75 -18.35
C THR A 281 -2.42 -11.36 -17.67
N ALA A 282 -3.41 -10.52 -17.38
CA ALA A 282 -4.69 -10.97 -16.83
C ALA A 282 -5.41 -11.99 -17.74
N LEU A 283 -5.40 -11.77 -19.07
CA LEU A 283 -6.01 -12.67 -20.05
C LEU A 283 -5.31 -14.03 -20.09
N GLU A 284 -3.98 -14.02 -20.20
CA GLU A 284 -3.18 -15.24 -20.23
C GLU A 284 -3.37 -16.08 -18.95
N PHE A 285 -3.47 -15.43 -17.77
CA PHE A 285 -3.79 -16.12 -16.52
C PHE A 285 -5.19 -16.76 -16.54
N ALA A 286 -6.21 -16.03 -17.02
CA ALA A 286 -7.57 -16.55 -17.09
C ALA A 286 -7.69 -17.75 -18.04
N LEU A 287 -7.03 -17.68 -19.20
CA LEU A 287 -6.94 -18.80 -20.15
C LEU A 287 -6.25 -20.01 -19.51
N LYS A 288 -5.08 -19.80 -18.89
CA LYS A 288 -4.34 -20.87 -18.22
C LYS A 288 -5.14 -21.53 -17.10
N MET A 289 -5.85 -20.74 -16.29
CA MET A 289 -6.76 -21.25 -15.27
C MET A 289 -7.89 -22.10 -15.89
N LYS A 290 -8.50 -21.62 -16.99
CA LYS A 290 -9.59 -22.34 -17.68
C LYS A 290 -9.11 -23.70 -18.18
N ASP A 291 -7.96 -23.75 -18.84
CA ASP A 291 -7.43 -24.99 -19.39
C ASP A 291 -7.10 -26.00 -18.27
N ASN A 292 -6.48 -25.53 -17.17
CA ASN A 292 -6.18 -26.39 -16.03
C ASN A 292 -7.45 -26.88 -15.30
N GLU A 293 -8.53 -26.10 -15.24
CA GLU A 293 -9.81 -26.58 -14.67
C GLU A 293 -10.45 -27.66 -15.56
N LEU A 294 -10.40 -27.49 -16.89
CA LEU A 294 -10.92 -28.49 -17.83
C LEU A 294 -10.12 -29.79 -17.75
N GLU A 295 -8.79 -29.73 -17.67
CA GLU A 295 -7.91 -30.89 -17.44
C GLU A 295 -8.21 -31.61 -16.12
N ASN A 296 -8.76 -30.91 -15.13
CA ASN A 296 -9.19 -31.48 -13.86
C ASN A 296 -10.66 -31.93 -13.85
N GLY A 297 -11.29 -32.03 -15.03
CA GLY A 297 -12.61 -32.62 -15.21
C GLY A 297 -13.79 -31.69 -14.89
N ILE A 298 -13.55 -30.38 -14.72
CA ILE A 298 -14.65 -29.43 -14.58
C ILE A 298 -15.42 -29.30 -15.89
N LYS A 299 -16.75 -29.31 -15.79
CA LYS A 299 -17.62 -29.07 -16.94
C LYS A 299 -17.55 -27.60 -17.35
N ARG A 300 -17.54 -27.34 -18.65
CA ARG A 300 -17.54 -25.97 -19.21
C ARG A 300 -18.65 -25.06 -18.66
N ALA A 301 -19.81 -25.62 -18.33
CA ALA A 301 -20.95 -24.90 -17.76
C ALA A 301 -20.69 -24.31 -16.35
N ASP A 302 -19.74 -24.89 -15.61
CA ASP A 302 -19.37 -24.43 -14.27
C ASP A 302 -18.28 -23.34 -14.33
N LEU A 303 -17.62 -23.17 -15.47
CA LEU A 303 -16.62 -22.12 -15.73
C LEU A 303 -17.22 -20.80 -16.23
N ARG A 304 -18.52 -20.56 -16.02
CA ARG A 304 -19.23 -19.37 -16.53
C ARG A 304 -18.55 -18.06 -16.15
N GLY A 305 -18.10 -17.90 -14.91
CA GLY A 305 -17.41 -16.68 -14.46
C GLY A 305 -16.08 -16.44 -15.18
N LEU A 306 -15.29 -17.51 -15.35
CA LEU A 306 -14.00 -17.45 -16.02
C LEU A 306 -14.14 -17.20 -17.53
N LEU A 307 -15.11 -17.85 -18.19
CA LEU A 307 -15.40 -17.61 -19.61
C LEU A 307 -15.87 -16.18 -19.89
N ARG A 308 -16.74 -15.62 -19.04
CA ARG A 308 -17.15 -14.22 -19.13
C ARG A 308 -15.98 -13.27 -18.91
N THR A 309 -15.09 -13.61 -17.98
CA THR A 309 -13.89 -12.84 -17.71
C THR A 309 -12.94 -12.81 -18.91
N ILE A 310 -12.75 -13.95 -19.58
CA ILE A 310 -11.94 -14.04 -20.81
C ILE A 310 -12.53 -13.15 -21.90
N SER A 311 -13.83 -13.27 -22.17
CA SER A 311 -14.52 -12.42 -23.15
C SER A 311 -14.38 -10.93 -22.82
N LEU A 312 -14.54 -10.53 -21.55
CA LEU A 312 -14.33 -9.14 -21.11
C LEU A 312 -12.90 -8.64 -21.28
N LEU A 313 -11.90 -9.52 -21.32
CA LEU A 313 -10.50 -9.16 -21.50
C LEU A 313 -10.07 -9.17 -22.97
N GLU A 314 -10.71 -10.00 -23.80
CA GLU A 314 -10.56 -10.03 -25.27
C GLU A 314 -11.23 -8.83 -25.94
N ASP A 315 -12.35 -8.34 -25.41
CA ASP A 315 -13.06 -7.18 -25.95
C ASP A 315 -12.21 -5.91 -25.78
N GLU A 316 -11.43 -5.54 -26.80
CA GLU A 316 -10.66 -4.27 -26.85
C GLU A 316 -11.56 -3.03 -26.82
N CYS A 317 -12.85 -3.20 -27.13
CA CYS A 317 -13.83 -2.12 -27.21
C CYS A 317 -14.32 -1.59 -25.85
N VAL A 318 -13.79 -2.04 -24.71
CA VAL A 318 -14.17 -1.44 -23.41
C VAL A 318 -13.46 -0.10 -23.28
N PRO A 319 -14.17 1.04 -23.38
CA PRO A 319 -13.53 2.35 -23.33
C PRO A 319 -12.93 2.55 -21.94
N VAL A 320 -11.63 2.79 -21.89
CA VAL A 320 -10.95 3.31 -20.70
C VAL A 320 -11.43 4.75 -20.55
N LYS A 321 -12.21 5.04 -19.51
CA LYS A 321 -12.70 6.38 -19.21
C LYS A 321 -11.65 7.23 -18.52
#